data_AF-A0A8S1HT59-F1
#
_entry.id   AF-A0A8S1HT59-F1
#
_cell.length_a   1.000
_cell.length_b   1.000
_cell.length_c   1.000
_cell.angle_alpha   90.00
_cell.angle_beta   90.00
_cell.angle_gamma   90.00
#
_symmetry.space_group_name_H-M   'P 1'
#
loop_
_entity.id
_entity.type
_entity.pdbx_description
1 polymer ?
#
loop_
_entity_poly.entity_id
_entity_poly.type
_entity_poly.pdbx_seq_one_letter_code
_entity_poly.pdbx_strand_id
1 'polypeptide(L)'
;MSAAPGAVGKKSGGRTIAAKALIIQEFKRRLRDNVKSLNDNFFHIINAAKVTEDASTTKSSSGKMTEFFTAKNEMAVRAALMVRAADELYKLTNELKEFLVLHDFNFLTQAERECDEALRKQTSAYTALRLEVAGINMDIDRELSENFNFLY
;
A
#
# COMPACT_ATOMS: atom_id res chain seq x y z
N MET A 1 -37.57 -3.41 -31.72
CA MET A 1 -37.24 -3.17 -30.30
C MET A 1 -35.73 -3.34 -30.18
N SER A 2 -34.98 -2.25 -30.09
CA SER A 2 -33.51 -2.26 -30.08
C SER A 2 -33.03 -1.95 -28.67
N ALA A 3 -32.32 -2.90 -28.04
CA ALA A 3 -31.73 -2.72 -26.73
C ALA A 3 -30.26 -2.32 -26.91
N ALA A 4 -29.92 -1.11 -26.49
CA ALA A 4 -28.53 -0.66 -26.38
C ALA A 4 -27.94 -1.11 -25.04
N PRO A 5 -26.75 -1.75 -25.00
CA PRO A 5 -26.02 -1.97 -23.77
C PRO A 5 -24.97 -0.86 -23.62
N GLY A 6 -25.19 0.07 -22.70
CA GLY A 6 -24.22 1.12 -22.44
C GLY A 6 -24.42 1.76 -21.08
N ALA A 7 -23.40 1.62 -20.22
CA ALA A 7 -23.12 2.37 -18.99
C ALA A 7 -23.18 1.58 -17.68
N VAL A 8 -22.36 0.54 -17.54
CA VAL A 8 -21.95 0.02 -16.22
C VAL A 8 -20.43 -0.08 -16.17
N GLY A 9 -19.74 1.03 -15.94
CA GLY A 9 -18.28 1.02 -15.94
C GLY A 9 -17.61 2.34 -15.61
N LYS A 10 -17.99 2.99 -14.50
CA LYS A 10 -17.21 4.14 -13.97
C LYS A 10 -17.35 4.43 -12.47
N LYS A 11 -18.20 3.69 -11.73
CA LYS A 11 -18.47 3.95 -10.29
C LYS A 11 -17.60 3.13 -9.31
N SER A 12 -16.82 2.16 -9.75
CA SER A 12 -16.08 1.26 -8.83
C SER A 12 -14.74 1.85 -8.34
N GLY A 13 -14.01 2.62 -9.15
CA GLY A 13 -12.66 3.11 -8.80
C GLY A 13 -12.61 4.02 -7.57
N GLY A 14 -13.57 4.95 -7.43
CA GLY A 14 -13.60 5.89 -6.31
C GLY A 14 -13.88 5.22 -4.95
N ARG A 15 -14.66 4.13 -4.94
CA ARG A 15 -14.96 3.38 -3.71
C ARG A 15 -13.74 2.63 -3.19
N THR A 16 -12.91 2.10 -4.10
CA THR A 16 -11.66 1.41 -3.76
C THR A 16 -10.59 2.38 -3.25
N ILE A 17 -10.50 3.58 -3.83
CA ILE A 17 -9.55 4.62 -3.39
C ILE A 17 -9.89 5.13 -1.98
N ALA A 18 -11.18 5.39 -1.70
CA ALA A 18 -11.61 5.80 -0.37
C ALA A 18 -11.34 4.72 0.69
N ALA A 19 -11.57 3.44 0.36
CA ALA A 19 -11.24 2.32 1.25
C ALA A 19 -9.73 2.22 1.52
N LYS A 20 -8.88 2.36 0.50
CA LYS A 20 -7.41 2.41 0.65
C LYS A 20 -6.98 3.55 1.58
N ALA A 21 -7.56 4.74 1.42
CA ALA A 21 -7.23 5.89 2.26
C ALA A 21 -7.57 5.66 3.74
N LEU A 22 -8.73 5.04 4.03
CA LEU A 22 -9.13 4.70 5.40
C LEU A 22 -8.20 3.66 6.01
N ILE A 23 -7.80 2.62 5.26
CA ILE A 23 -6.83 1.62 5.72
C ILE A 23 -5.49 2.29 6.07
N ILE A 24 -4.98 3.17 5.20
CA ILE A 24 -3.74 3.90 5.45
C ILE A 24 -3.85 4.79 6.69
N GLN A 25 -5.00 5.45 6.90
CA GLN A 25 -5.23 6.26 8.10
C GLN A 25 -5.20 5.40 9.36
N GLU A 26 -5.81 4.22 9.32
CA GLU A 26 -5.80 3.28 10.43
C GLU A 26 -4.39 2.76 10.74
N PHE A 27 -3.60 2.41 9.72
CA PHE A 27 -2.20 2.03 9.88
C PHE A 27 -1.37 3.14 10.53
N LYS A 28 -1.54 4.39 10.07
CA LYS A 28 -0.87 5.55 10.68
C LYS A 28 -1.29 5.76 12.12
N ARG A 29 -2.57 5.57 12.45
CA ARG A 29 -3.09 5.67 13.82
C ARG A 29 -2.46 4.60 14.70
N ARG A 30 -2.54 3.32 14.30
CA ARG A 30 -1.94 2.19 15.02
C ARG A 30 -0.45 2.37 15.26
N LEU A 31 0.30 2.86 14.26
CA LEU A 31 1.72 3.16 14.43
C LEU A 31 1.95 4.19 15.54
N ARG A 32 1.27 5.33 15.48
CA ARG A 32 1.42 6.40 16.49
C ARG A 32 1.03 5.94 17.88
N ASP A 33 -0.11 5.26 18.01
CA ASP A 33 -0.65 4.82 19.30
C ASP A 33 0.28 3.80 19.96
N ASN A 34 0.80 2.82 19.20
CA ASN A 34 1.70 1.79 19.75
C ASN A 34 3.09 2.34 20.07
N VAL A 35 3.65 3.23 19.24
CA VAL A 35 4.93 3.91 19.55
C VAL A 35 4.80 4.79 20.78
N LYS A 36 3.69 5.52 20.91
CA LYS A 36 3.40 6.31 22.11
C LYS A 36 3.27 5.43 23.35
N SER A 37 2.53 4.32 23.26
CA SER A 37 2.40 3.34 24.35
C SER A 37 3.75 2.78 24.79
N LEU A 38 4.64 2.45 23.85
CA LEU A 38 6.00 2.00 24.17
C LEU A 38 6.77 3.06 24.98
N ASN A 39 6.78 4.31 24.49
CA ASN A 39 7.55 5.39 25.10
C ASN A 39 6.99 5.78 26.48
N ASP A 40 5.68 5.97 26.59
CA ASP A 40 5.02 6.37 27.83
C ASP A 40 5.24 5.30 28.92
N ASN A 41 5.03 4.01 28.61
CA ASN A 41 5.25 2.93 29.57
C ASN A 41 6.72 2.81 29.98
N PHE A 42 7.66 2.95 29.04
CA PHE A 42 9.09 2.95 29.36
C PHE A 42 9.46 4.12 30.28
N PHE A 43 8.99 5.32 29.98
CA PHE A 43 9.22 6.50 30.80
C PHE A 43 8.71 6.32 32.24
N HIS A 44 7.52 5.75 32.41
CA HIS A 44 6.97 5.45 33.74
C HIS A 44 7.77 4.39 34.49
N ILE A 45 8.25 3.34 33.82
CA ILE A 45 9.13 2.34 34.44
C ILE A 45 10.41 3.00 34.95
N ILE A 46 11.04 3.86 34.15
CA ILE A 46 12.26 4.58 34.55
C ILE A 46 12.00 5.50 35.76
N ASN A 47 10.87 6.22 35.77
CA ASN A 47 10.54 7.09 36.90
C ASN A 47 10.25 6.30 38.18
N ALA A 48 9.57 5.16 38.08
CA ALA A 48 9.31 4.29 39.23
C ALA A 48 10.58 3.61 39.76
N ALA A 49 11.58 3.38 38.89
CA ALA A 49 12.85 2.77 39.25
C ALA A 49 13.86 3.76 39.88
N LYS A 50 13.59 5.07 39.86
CA LYS A 50 14.48 6.06 40.48
C LYS A 50 14.52 5.87 42.00
N VAL A 51 15.71 5.69 42.54
CA VAL A 51 15.96 5.63 43.98
C VAL A 51 16.09 7.05 44.52
N THR A 52 15.21 7.45 45.42
CA THR A 52 15.32 8.74 46.13
C THR A 52 16.07 8.53 47.45
N GLU A 53 17.16 9.26 47.66
CA GLU A 53 18.02 9.17 48.86
C GLU A 53 17.44 9.87 50.12
N ASP A 54 16.12 10.10 50.19
CA ASP A 54 15.54 10.84 51.31
C ASP A 54 15.48 9.99 52.59
N ALA A 55 16.26 10.44 53.57
CA ALA A 55 16.57 9.86 54.88
C ALA A 55 15.38 9.62 55.84
N SER A 56 14.13 9.78 55.40
CA SER A 56 12.92 9.40 56.16
C SER A 56 12.57 7.91 56.04
N THR A 57 13.36 7.14 55.29
CA THR A 57 13.17 5.72 54.96
C THR A 57 13.28 4.75 56.14
N THR A 58 13.30 5.19 57.40
CA THR A 58 13.52 4.31 58.57
C THR A 58 12.28 4.05 59.42
N LYS A 59 11.13 4.70 59.21
CA LYS A 59 10.09 4.75 60.27
C LYS A 59 8.81 3.90 60.13
N SER A 60 8.56 3.19 59.02
CA SER A 60 7.42 2.25 58.94
C SER A 60 7.75 1.07 58.03
N SER A 61 7.67 -0.18 58.52
CA SER A 61 8.05 -1.37 57.74
C SER A 61 6.90 -1.98 56.92
N SER A 62 5.65 -1.85 57.39
CA SER A 62 4.48 -2.45 56.74
C SER A 62 4.02 -1.69 55.49
N GLY A 63 4.00 -0.33 55.53
CA GLY A 63 3.67 0.48 54.35
C GLY A 63 4.66 0.31 53.19
N LYS A 64 5.95 0.12 53.50
CA LYS A 64 7.01 -0.08 52.50
C LYS A 64 6.85 -1.38 51.72
N MET A 65 6.43 -2.47 52.35
CA MET A 65 6.21 -3.72 51.62
C MET A 65 5.07 -3.55 50.61
N THR A 66 3.96 -2.94 51.01
CA THR A 66 2.82 -2.70 50.13
C THR A 66 3.17 -1.76 48.98
N GLU A 67 3.89 -0.67 49.24
CA GLU A 67 4.38 0.26 48.21
C GLU A 67 5.34 -0.43 47.24
N PHE A 68 6.28 -1.23 47.75
CA PHE A 68 7.20 -2.02 46.94
C PHE A 68 6.47 -3.00 46.01
N PHE A 69 5.51 -3.78 46.53
CA PHE A 69 4.75 -4.71 45.71
C PHE A 69 3.86 -4.00 44.68
N THR A 70 3.28 -2.85 45.06
CA THR A 70 2.49 -2.01 44.14
C THR A 70 3.36 -1.53 42.98
N ALA A 71 4.51 -0.91 43.27
CA ALA A 71 5.43 -0.41 42.24
C ALA A 71 5.98 -1.54 41.36
N LYS A 72 6.36 -2.68 41.97
CA LYS A 72 6.82 -3.87 41.24
C LYS A 72 5.75 -4.39 40.27
N ASN A 73 4.51 -4.53 40.73
CA ASN A 73 3.41 -5.02 39.89
C ASN A 73 3.08 -4.03 38.79
N GLU A 74 3.08 -2.72 39.08
CA GLU A 74 2.85 -1.69 38.08
C GLU A 74 3.93 -1.73 36.99
N MET A 75 5.21 -1.80 37.36
CA MET A 75 6.32 -1.94 36.41
C MET A 75 6.19 -3.19 35.54
N ALA A 76 5.79 -4.33 36.13
CA ALA A 76 5.57 -5.57 35.39
C ALA A 76 4.43 -5.44 34.36
N VAL A 77 3.31 -4.82 34.75
CA VAL A 77 2.18 -4.56 33.84
C VAL A 77 2.61 -3.63 32.71
N ARG A 78 3.34 -2.55 33.01
CA ARG A 78 3.86 -1.62 31.99
C ARG A 78 4.79 -2.31 31.00
N ALA A 79 5.68 -3.19 31.48
CA ALA A 79 6.54 -3.98 30.61
C ALA A 79 5.72 -4.92 29.70
N ALA A 80 4.68 -5.56 30.23
CA ALA A 80 3.78 -6.39 29.42
C ALA A 80 3.03 -5.57 28.36
N LEU A 81 2.59 -4.35 28.68
CA LEU A 81 1.98 -3.43 27.72
C LEU A 81 2.95 -3.02 26.60
N MET A 82 4.23 -2.82 26.92
CA MET A 82 5.26 -2.57 25.91
C MET A 82 5.41 -3.75 24.95
N VAL A 83 5.51 -4.98 25.47
CA VAL A 83 5.62 -6.19 24.64
C VAL A 83 4.39 -6.33 23.72
N ARG A 84 3.19 -6.08 24.25
CA ARG A 84 1.96 -6.08 23.45
C ARG A 84 2.01 -5.02 22.33
N ALA A 85 2.44 -3.79 22.63
CA ALA A 85 2.56 -2.73 21.63
C ALA A 85 3.59 -3.09 20.54
N ALA A 86 4.70 -3.75 20.90
CA ALA A 86 5.67 -4.24 19.94
C ALA A 86 5.10 -5.34 19.03
N ASP A 87 4.33 -6.28 19.58
CA ASP A 87 3.64 -7.32 18.79
C ASP A 87 2.61 -6.71 17.81
N GLU A 88 1.88 -5.67 18.24
CA GLU A 88 0.96 -4.94 17.36
C GLU A 88 1.68 -4.21 16.22
N LEU A 89 2.89 -3.67 16.46
CA LEU A 89 3.73 -3.09 15.40
C LEU A 89 4.26 -4.16 14.43
N TYR A 90 4.57 -5.35 14.94
CA TYR A 90 4.97 -6.49 14.10
C TYR A 90 3.83 -6.94 13.19
N LYS A 91 2.60 -7.09 13.73
CA LYS A 91 1.40 -7.37 12.94
C LYS A 91 1.14 -6.30 11.90
N LEU A 92 1.20 -5.02 12.28
CA LEU A 92 1.05 -3.89 11.36
C LEU A 92 2.04 -3.97 10.19
N THR A 93 3.29 -4.38 10.45
CA THR A 93 4.31 -4.55 9.40
C THR A 93 3.91 -5.64 8.40
N ASN A 94 3.33 -6.75 8.87
CA ASN A 94 2.85 -7.82 7.99
C ASN A 94 1.60 -7.40 7.19
N GLU A 95 0.65 -6.72 7.83
CA GLU A 95 -0.52 -6.16 7.15
C GLU A 95 -0.13 -5.13 6.07
N LEU A 96 0.89 -4.31 6.31
CA LEU A 96 1.45 -3.40 5.29
C LEU A 96 2.01 -4.15 4.08
N LYS A 97 2.76 -5.24 4.31
CA LYS A 97 3.28 -6.08 3.23
C LYS A 97 2.14 -6.68 2.41
N GLU A 98 1.14 -7.25 3.09
CA GLU A 98 -0.04 -7.82 2.44
C GLU A 98 -0.80 -6.76 1.63
N PHE A 99 -1.03 -5.58 2.20
CA PHE A 99 -1.67 -4.46 1.52
C PHE A 99 -0.93 -4.08 0.24
N LEU A 100 0.40 -3.92 0.28
CA LEU A 100 1.20 -3.58 -0.90
C LEU A 100 1.16 -4.69 -1.96
N VAL A 101 1.29 -5.94 -1.53
CA VAL A 101 1.29 -7.09 -2.45
C VAL A 101 -0.06 -7.20 -3.18
N LEU A 102 -1.15 -7.09 -2.44
CA LEU A 102 -2.49 -7.26 -2.99
C LEU A 102 -2.97 -6.04 -3.77
N HIS A 103 -2.59 -4.82 -3.41
CA HIS A 103 -3.20 -3.62 -3.99
C HIS A 103 -2.34 -2.87 -4.99
N ASP A 104 -1.01 -2.86 -4.82
CA ASP A 104 -0.14 -2.05 -5.67
C ASP A 104 0.43 -2.84 -6.84
N PHE A 105 0.76 -4.13 -6.66
CA PHE A 105 1.13 -4.96 -7.82
C PHE A 105 -0.05 -5.20 -8.77
N ASN A 106 -1.27 -5.37 -8.25
CA ASN A 106 -2.45 -5.49 -9.10
C ASN A 106 -2.73 -4.20 -9.92
N PHE A 107 -2.42 -3.03 -9.37
CA PHE A 107 -2.50 -1.78 -10.11
C PHE A 107 -1.49 -1.73 -11.25
N LEU A 108 -0.23 -2.13 -10.98
CA LEU A 108 0.82 -2.21 -12.01
C LEU A 108 0.44 -3.17 -13.14
N THR A 109 -0.06 -4.37 -12.81
CA THR A 109 -0.54 -5.35 -13.81
C THR A 109 -1.68 -4.79 -14.66
N GLN A 110 -2.60 -4.03 -14.06
CA GLN A 110 -3.70 -3.42 -14.81
C GLN A 110 -3.21 -2.30 -15.74
N ALA A 111 -2.31 -1.45 -15.26
CA ALA A 111 -1.71 -0.38 -16.06
C ALA A 111 -0.87 -0.93 -17.23
N GLU A 112 -0.12 -2.01 -16.98
CA GLU A 112 0.62 -2.73 -18.02
C GLU A 112 -0.33 -3.27 -19.10
N ARG A 113 -1.43 -3.94 -18.71
CA ARG A 113 -2.45 -4.44 -19.64
C ARG A 113 -3.08 -3.33 -20.49
N GLU A 114 -3.38 -2.18 -19.87
CA GLU A 114 -3.94 -1.03 -20.58
C GLU A 114 -2.95 -0.46 -21.61
N CYS A 115 -1.67 -0.38 -21.24
CA CYS A 115 -0.60 0.04 -22.14
C CYS A 115 -0.41 -0.94 -23.30
N ASP A 116 -0.38 -2.24 -23.02
CA ASP A 116 -0.27 -3.30 -24.02
C ASP A 116 -1.42 -3.27 -25.03
N GLU A 117 -2.65 -3.06 -24.54
CA GLU A 117 -3.82 -2.96 -25.41
C GLU A 117 -3.76 -1.72 -26.31
N ALA A 118 -3.32 -0.57 -25.76
CA ALA A 118 -3.12 0.65 -26.54
C ALA A 118 -2.04 0.45 -27.62
N LEU A 119 -0.91 -0.16 -27.27
CA LEU A 119 0.18 -0.44 -28.19
C LEU A 119 -0.25 -1.42 -29.30
N ARG A 120 -1.02 -2.46 -28.96
CA ARG A 120 -1.58 -3.40 -29.95
C ARG A 120 -2.49 -2.70 -30.95
N LYS A 121 -3.37 -1.81 -30.49
CA LYS A 121 -4.25 -1.01 -31.37
C LYS A 121 -3.45 -0.09 -32.30
N GLN A 122 -2.40 0.55 -31.79
CA GLN A 122 -1.54 1.39 -32.61
C GLN A 122 -0.77 0.56 -33.66
N THR A 123 -0.27 -0.61 -33.25
CA THR A 123 0.47 -1.52 -34.13
C THR A 123 -0.41 -2.08 -35.24
N SER A 124 -1.66 -2.44 -34.94
CA SER A 124 -2.61 -2.93 -35.95
C SER A 124 -2.97 -1.82 -36.94
N ALA A 125 -3.18 -0.59 -36.47
CA ALA A 125 -3.42 0.56 -37.35
C ALA A 125 -2.23 0.84 -38.28
N TYR A 126 -1.00 0.83 -37.75
CA TYR A 126 0.20 0.99 -38.56
C TYR A 126 0.37 -0.15 -39.59
N THR A 127 0.06 -1.38 -39.19
CA THR A 127 0.12 -2.54 -40.10
C THR A 127 -0.91 -2.42 -41.23
N ALA A 128 -2.13 -1.98 -40.92
CA ALA A 128 -3.18 -1.75 -41.92
C ALA A 128 -2.74 -0.67 -42.93
N LEU A 129 -2.23 0.46 -42.44
CA LEU A 129 -1.71 1.54 -43.30
C LEU A 129 -0.54 1.05 -44.17
N ARG A 130 0.36 0.23 -43.62
CA ARG A 130 1.47 -0.36 -44.37
C ARG A 130 0.98 -1.24 -45.53
N LEU A 131 -0.07 -2.02 -45.30
CA LEU A 131 -0.69 -2.86 -46.34
C LEU A 131 -1.35 -2.01 -47.43
N GLU A 132 -2.02 -0.92 -47.05
CA GLU A 132 -2.64 0.01 -48.01
C GLU A 132 -1.59 0.67 -48.91
N VAL A 133 -0.49 1.19 -48.33
CA VAL A 133 0.62 1.77 -49.10
C VAL A 133 1.28 0.73 -50.02
N ALA A 134 1.45 -0.51 -49.54
CA ALA A 134 1.97 -1.59 -50.38
C ALA A 134 1.03 -1.91 -51.56
N GLY A 135 -0.29 -1.87 -51.33
CA GLY A 135 -1.30 -2.02 -52.39
C GLY A 135 -1.19 -0.92 -53.44
N ILE A 136 -1.11 0.34 -53.02
CA ILE A 136 -0.94 1.48 -53.94
C ILE A 136 0.33 1.32 -54.78
N ASN A 137 1.44 0.92 -54.17
CA ASN A 137 2.69 0.68 -54.93
C ASN A 137 2.52 -0.42 -55.98
N MET A 138 1.84 -1.53 -55.64
CA MET A 138 1.57 -2.59 -56.61
C MET A 138 0.68 -2.12 -57.76
N ASP A 139 -0.32 -1.28 -57.49
CA ASP A 139 -1.17 -0.70 -58.52
C ASP A 139 -0.38 0.23 -59.45
N ILE A 140 0.50 1.08 -58.88
CA ILE A 140 1.40 1.96 -59.66
C ILE A 140 2.34 1.13 -60.54
N ASP A 141 2.98 0.09 -59.97
CA ASP A 141 3.90 -0.78 -60.72
C ASP A 141 3.16 -1.50 -61.87
N ARG A 142 1.92 -1.94 -61.63
CA ARG A 142 1.07 -2.52 -62.67
C ARG A 142 0.78 -1.51 -63.77
N GLU A 143 0.28 -0.32 -63.44
CA GLU A 143 -0.03 0.73 -64.44
C GLU A 143 1.21 1.15 -65.25
N LEU A 144 2.37 1.22 -64.61
CA LEU A 144 3.64 1.49 -65.30
C LEU A 144 3.98 0.38 -66.29
N SER A 145 3.85 -0.88 -65.87
CA SER A 145 4.11 -2.03 -66.75
C SER A 145 3.14 -2.11 -67.92
N GLU A 146 1.88 -1.74 -67.73
CA GLU A 146 0.84 -1.80 -68.77
C GLU A 146 0.97 -0.65 -69.78
N ASN A 147 1.36 0.55 -69.33
CA ASN A 147 1.35 1.76 -70.17
C ASN A 147 2.73 2.21 -70.65
N PHE A 148 3.80 1.84 -69.94
CA PHE A 148 5.15 2.35 -70.19
C PHE A 148 6.19 1.27 -70.44
N ASN A 149 5.79 0.00 -70.59
CA ASN A 149 6.63 -1.00 -71.26
C ASN A 149 6.74 -0.66 -72.76
N PHE A 150 7.51 0.40 -73.06
CA PHE A 150 8.07 0.58 -74.38
C PHE A 150 9.12 -0.50 -74.60
N LEU A 151 8.82 -1.33 -75.60
CA LEU A 151 9.75 -2.27 -76.20
C LEU A 151 11.13 -1.61 -76.41
N TYR A 152 12.16 -2.25 -75.87
CA TYR A 152 13.38 -2.52 -76.63
C TYR A 152 13.48 -4.02 -76.82
#